data_AF-A0A9X8UHZ4-F1
#
_entry.id   AF-A0A9X8UHZ4-F1
#
_cell.length_a   1.000
_cell.length_b   1.000
_cell.length_c   1.000
_cell.angle_alpha   90.00
_cell.angle_beta   90.00
_cell.angle_gamma   90.00
#
_symmetry.space_group_name_H-M   'P 1'
#
loop_
_entity.id
_entity.type
_entity.pdbx_description
1 polymer ?
#
loop_
_entity_poly.entity_id
_entity_poly.type
_entity_poly.pdbx_seq_one_letter_code
_entity_poly.pdbx_strand_id
1 'polypeptide(L)'
;MKLRISALLLAAAVLLPAVPAASAGTGITVTVREGYQCDYGVDIPFTPSPRTDSYTFALYEGNSTSGSPEVSAEVTVPSAGTVHLPLRYDVGGPSTWTLSVTAHVRPGREAFDRESTATKVFTTAPTCGCPAGTAGAFYAGDGSERSPYRVGTPWQLQHLNHTRHLAAGQHFRQTADLDFSSYGNWTPIGDTSVGFVGGYDGDGYVISNLSSIQNGLDFGGLFGQVGTAKIVRVGIENSRFAENKTASLICLGALVGQVNGSSTVEQCYAKNCTISIPSVPNLARIGGLIGQNIGTVSDCYIVGSSVTGSGSISDVFGGGLVGCNWGDEAAPPKVLRSFALSTSVSRCTSVSSGVFCGATVVGTVDASCFWTPTAGLNVGTGVVEPTTGAVFAATQLMSEADFGNQSNFTAKGWDFSSAWRMDPTLGYPVLRAFDH
;
A
#
# COMPACT_ATOMS: atom_id res chain seq x y z
N MET A 1 11.26 58.83 1.14
CA MET A 1 12.07 57.59 1.05
C MET A 1 11.25 56.47 1.68
N LYS A 2 10.67 55.56 0.88
CA LYS A 2 9.83 54.46 1.41
C LYS A 2 10.72 53.39 2.03
N LEU A 3 10.32 52.82 3.17
CA LEU A 3 11.02 51.71 3.81
C LEU A 3 10.62 50.39 3.13
N ARG A 4 11.60 49.52 2.84
CA ARG A 4 11.33 48.17 2.34
C ARG A 4 10.80 47.31 3.48
N ILE A 5 9.71 46.58 3.23
CA ILE A 5 9.24 45.53 4.14
C ILE A 5 10.19 44.34 3.98
N SER A 6 10.99 44.01 4.98
CA SER A 6 11.88 42.84 4.90
C SER A 6 11.12 41.56 5.24
N ALA A 7 11.14 40.58 4.33
CA ALA A 7 10.87 39.18 4.64
C ALA A 7 12.21 38.50 4.93
N LEU A 8 12.44 38.08 6.18
CA LEU A 8 13.63 37.30 6.54
C LEU A 8 13.26 35.81 6.51
N LEU A 9 13.80 35.08 5.53
CA LEU A 9 13.85 33.63 5.57
C LEU A 9 15.00 33.24 6.51
N LEU A 10 14.69 32.77 7.73
CA LEU A 10 15.72 32.18 8.58
C LEU A 10 16.22 30.87 7.96
N ALA A 11 17.52 30.62 8.09
CA ALA A 11 18.20 29.51 7.45
C ALA A 11 17.63 28.14 7.85
N ALA A 12 17.64 27.24 6.87
CA ALA A 12 17.11 25.88 6.83
C ALA A 12 15.60 25.80 6.59
N ALA A 13 15.23 25.55 5.32
CA ALA A 13 14.06 24.72 5.06
C ALA A 13 14.37 23.36 5.68
N VAL A 14 14.08 23.19 6.97
CA VAL A 14 14.01 21.88 7.57
C VAL A 14 12.63 21.36 7.17
N LEU A 15 12.61 20.40 6.25
CA LEU A 15 11.44 19.54 6.03
C LEU A 15 11.24 18.76 7.34
N LEU A 16 10.49 19.36 8.25
CA LEU A 16 10.03 18.69 9.46
C LEU A 16 8.87 17.77 9.09
N PRO A 17 8.67 16.68 9.86
CA PRO A 17 7.65 15.68 9.57
C PRO A 17 6.29 16.31 9.34
N ALA A 18 5.62 15.88 8.27
CA ALA A 18 4.29 16.36 7.91
C ALA A 18 3.31 16.11 9.05
N VAL A 19 2.94 17.16 9.77
CA VAL A 19 1.86 17.11 10.76
C VAL A 19 0.54 17.17 9.98
N PRO A 20 -0.52 16.42 10.37
CA PRO A 20 -1.84 16.59 9.77
C PRO A 20 -2.26 18.07 9.77
N ALA A 21 -3.15 18.44 8.85
CA ALA A 21 -3.68 19.79 8.60
C ALA A 21 -4.31 20.54 9.81
N ALA A 22 -4.06 20.10 11.04
CA ALA A 22 -4.53 20.66 12.30
C ALA A 22 -3.42 21.10 13.27
N SER A 23 -2.14 21.21 12.88
CA SER A 23 -1.16 22.00 13.67
C SER A 23 -0.85 23.34 13.02
N ALA A 24 -1.88 24.15 12.80
CA ALA A 24 -1.66 25.58 12.71
C ALA A 24 -1.06 26.02 14.06
N GLY A 25 0.18 26.51 14.05
CA GLY A 25 0.66 27.33 15.16
C GLY A 25 -0.40 28.39 15.43
N THR A 26 -0.89 28.46 16.67
CA THR A 26 -2.02 29.31 17.09
C THR A 26 -1.99 30.68 16.38
N GLY A 27 -2.86 30.88 15.37
CA GLY A 27 -3.01 32.15 14.66
C GLY A 27 -2.53 32.24 13.20
N ILE A 28 -1.82 31.25 12.62
CA ILE A 28 -1.47 31.27 11.18
C ILE A 28 -2.69 30.82 10.36
N THR A 29 -3.12 31.64 9.40
CA THR A 29 -4.20 31.29 8.47
C THR A 29 -3.64 31.21 7.05
N VAL A 30 -3.85 30.07 6.38
CA VAL A 30 -3.43 29.82 4.99
C VAL A 30 -4.69 29.70 4.13
N THR A 31 -4.81 30.52 3.10
CA THR A 31 -5.86 30.44 2.08
C THR A 31 -5.20 30.15 0.74
N VAL A 32 -5.29 28.90 0.30
CA VAL A 32 -4.71 28.48 -0.98
C VAL A 32 -5.58 28.98 -2.12
N ARG A 33 -4.96 29.56 -3.15
CA ARG A 33 -5.68 30.03 -4.33
C ARG A 33 -6.26 28.84 -5.10
N GLU A 34 -7.38 29.07 -5.77
CA GLU A 34 -8.05 28.08 -6.64
C GLU A 34 -8.57 26.83 -5.93
N GLY A 35 -8.63 26.84 -4.59
CA GLY A 35 -9.17 25.72 -3.81
C GLY A 35 -8.28 24.47 -3.84
N TYR A 36 -7.01 24.60 -4.23
CA TYR A 36 -6.05 23.50 -4.28
C TYR A 36 -5.99 22.77 -2.92
N GLN A 37 -6.23 21.46 -2.94
CA GLN A 37 -6.15 20.59 -1.76
C GLN A 37 -5.13 19.49 -2.00
N CYS A 38 -4.31 19.24 -0.98
CA CYS A 38 -3.37 18.13 -0.98
C CYS A 38 -3.25 17.57 0.43
N ASP A 39 -3.12 16.24 0.52
CA ASP A 39 -3.01 15.50 1.78
C ASP A 39 -1.60 15.56 2.38
N TYR A 40 -0.67 16.26 1.73
CA TYR A 40 0.68 16.51 2.19
C TYR A 40 1.22 17.83 1.64
N GLY A 41 2.35 18.29 2.18
CA GLY A 41 2.89 19.59 1.83
C GLY A 41 4.27 19.84 2.37
N VAL A 42 4.64 21.12 2.39
CA VAL A 42 5.93 21.61 2.88
C VAL A 42 5.69 22.50 4.09
N ASP A 43 6.41 22.20 5.16
CA ASP A 43 6.45 23.00 6.38
C ASP A 43 7.58 24.03 6.30
N ILE A 44 7.24 25.31 6.41
CA ILE A 44 8.15 26.43 6.24
C ILE A 44 8.25 27.19 7.57
N PRO A 45 9.37 27.07 8.30
CA PRO A 45 9.67 27.97 9.42
C PRO A 45 9.73 29.42 8.92
N PHE A 46 8.93 30.30 9.50
CA PHE A 46 8.79 31.68 9.04
C PHE A 46 8.71 32.67 10.19
N THR A 47 9.43 33.78 10.05
CA THR A 47 9.40 34.91 10.98
C THR A 47 8.87 36.14 10.23
N PRO A 48 7.69 36.66 10.58
CA PRO A 48 7.09 37.78 9.86
C PRO A 48 7.84 39.09 10.14
N SER A 49 7.78 40.00 9.18
CA SER A 49 8.17 41.39 9.35
C SER A 49 7.32 42.07 10.41
N PRO A 50 7.89 42.91 11.30
CA PRO A 50 7.09 43.72 12.23
C PRO A 50 6.13 44.71 11.53
N ARG A 51 6.27 44.91 10.21
CA ARG A 51 5.52 45.89 9.42
C ARG A 51 4.31 45.29 8.69
N THR A 52 4.22 43.96 8.56
CA THR A 52 3.09 43.29 7.93
C THR A 52 2.91 41.87 8.44
N ASP A 53 1.67 41.42 8.47
CA ASP A 53 1.24 40.04 8.71
C ASP A 53 0.68 39.38 7.44
N SER A 54 0.57 40.11 6.33
CA SER A 54 -0.01 39.59 5.07
C SER A 54 1.08 39.25 4.06
N TYR A 55 1.04 38.01 3.57
CA TYR A 55 2.03 37.46 2.65
C TYR A 55 1.38 36.61 1.55
N THR A 56 1.92 36.65 0.34
CA THR A 56 1.71 35.60 -0.66
C THR A 56 2.90 34.65 -0.62
N PHE A 57 2.64 33.37 -0.39
CA PHE A 57 3.61 32.29 -0.58
C PHE A 57 3.33 31.64 -1.92
N ALA A 58 4.35 31.48 -2.75
CA ALA A 58 4.27 30.82 -4.04
C ALA A 58 5.44 29.87 -4.23
N LEU A 59 5.18 28.66 -4.71
CA LEU A 59 6.22 27.67 -4.98
C LEU A 59 6.32 27.36 -6.47
N TYR A 60 7.54 27.34 -6.97
CA TYR A 60 7.87 27.05 -8.36
C TYR A 60 8.76 25.82 -8.42
N GLU A 61 8.50 24.93 -9.37
CA GLU A 61 9.38 23.81 -9.65
C GLU A 61 10.71 24.32 -10.22
N GLY A 62 11.81 23.70 -9.79
CA GLY A 62 13.16 24.04 -10.22
C GLY A 62 13.78 25.22 -9.47
N ASN A 63 14.73 25.89 -10.13
CA ASN A 63 15.63 26.88 -9.53
C ASN A 63 15.27 28.34 -9.90
N SER A 64 14.07 28.59 -10.40
CA SER A 64 13.62 29.93 -10.82
C SER A 64 12.15 30.16 -10.49
N THR A 65 11.73 31.42 -10.51
CA THR A 65 10.31 31.81 -10.43
C THR A 65 9.73 32.07 -11.82
N SER A 66 10.20 31.32 -12.82
CA SER A 66 9.74 31.45 -14.21
C SER A 66 8.47 30.62 -14.40
N GLY A 67 7.45 31.20 -15.05
CA GLY A 67 6.17 30.54 -15.29
C GLY A 67 5.17 30.73 -14.16
N SER A 68 4.16 29.86 -14.11
CA SER A 68 3.14 29.86 -13.06
C SER A 68 3.63 29.07 -11.84
N PRO A 69 3.32 29.51 -10.60
CA PRO A 69 3.61 28.72 -9.42
C PRO A 69 2.72 27.47 -9.38
N GLU A 70 3.27 26.37 -8.87
CA GLU A 70 2.54 25.12 -8.63
C GLU A 70 1.47 25.30 -7.55
N VAL A 71 1.82 26.03 -6.49
CA VAL A 71 0.89 26.45 -5.45
C VAL A 71 1.14 27.90 -5.10
N SER A 72 0.06 28.64 -4.90
CA SER A 72 0.08 29.99 -4.34
C SER A 72 -0.95 30.08 -3.23
N ALA A 73 -0.55 30.65 -2.10
CA ALA A 73 -1.43 30.84 -0.95
C ALA A 73 -1.28 32.25 -0.38
N GLU A 74 -2.41 32.86 -0.04
CA GLU A 74 -2.46 34.01 0.84
C GLU A 74 -2.31 33.53 2.27
N VAL A 75 -1.33 34.07 2.99
CA VAL A 75 -1.01 33.64 4.35
C VAL A 75 -0.99 34.85 5.27
N THR A 76 -1.76 34.77 6.34
CA THR A 76 -1.67 35.71 7.46
C THR A 76 -0.78 35.11 8.54
N VAL A 77 0.37 35.73 8.80
CA VAL A 77 1.37 35.28 9.78
C VAL A 77 1.59 36.38 10.83
N PRO A 78 0.83 36.36 11.95
CA PRO A 78 0.89 37.43 12.96
C PRO A 78 2.12 37.35 13.88
N SER A 79 2.73 36.17 13.99
CA SER A 79 3.91 35.88 14.81
C SER A 79 4.76 34.79 14.16
N ALA A 80 5.98 34.58 14.65
CA ALA A 80 6.85 33.53 14.13
C ALA A 80 6.23 32.13 14.34
N GLY A 81 6.36 31.26 13.35
CA GLY A 81 5.80 29.92 13.38
C GLY A 81 6.08 29.13 12.10
N THR A 82 5.39 28.02 11.92
CA THR A 82 5.51 27.17 10.74
C THR A 82 4.31 27.39 9.82
N VAL A 83 4.57 27.73 8.56
CA VAL A 83 3.55 27.81 7.50
C VAL A 83 3.53 26.48 6.76
N HIS A 84 2.40 25.77 6.83
CA HIS A 84 2.17 24.58 6.03
C HIS A 84 1.58 24.97 4.67
N LEU A 85 2.31 24.68 3.59
CA LEU A 85 1.79 24.82 2.23
C LEU A 85 1.44 23.43 1.70
N PRO A 86 0.16 23.14 1.40
CA PRO A 86 -0.20 21.89 0.75
C PRO A 86 0.40 21.93 -0.66
N LEU A 87 1.46 21.16 -0.85
CA LEU A 87 2.21 21.09 -2.09
C LEU A 87 2.32 19.62 -2.43
N ARG A 88 1.79 19.25 -3.59
CA ARG A 88 2.12 17.97 -4.19
C ARG A 88 3.47 18.14 -4.87
N TYR A 89 4.48 17.48 -4.35
CA TYR A 89 5.76 17.31 -5.02
C TYR A 89 5.93 15.85 -5.39
N ASP A 90 6.84 15.59 -6.35
CA ASP A 90 7.26 14.25 -6.68
C ASP A 90 7.81 13.56 -5.43
N VAL A 91 7.08 12.53 -4.99
CA VAL A 91 7.47 11.73 -3.82
C VAL A 91 8.61 10.78 -4.16
N GLY A 92 8.86 10.50 -5.44
CA GLY A 92 9.81 9.50 -5.93
C GLY A 92 11.28 9.84 -5.71
N GLY A 93 11.61 11.09 -5.41
CA GLY A 93 13.00 11.49 -5.25
C GLY A 93 13.24 12.93 -4.82
N PRO A 94 14.52 13.31 -4.69
CA PRO A 94 14.90 14.67 -4.39
C PRO A 94 14.53 15.58 -5.56
N SER A 95 13.78 16.63 -5.28
CA SER A 95 13.32 17.61 -6.26
C SER A 95 13.73 19.01 -5.82
N THR A 96 14.15 19.85 -6.77
CA THR A 96 14.53 21.24 -6.50
C THR A 96 13.33 22.16 -6.70
N TRP A 97 13.15 23.08 -5.76
CA TRP A 97 12.02 24.01 -5.73
C TRP A 97 12.50 25.42 -5.36
N THR A 98 11.75 26.41 -5.84
CA THR A 98 11.96 27.82 -5.50
C THR A 98 10.74 28.35 -4.77
N LEU A 99 10.93 28.68 -3.49
CA LEU A 99 9.95 29.38 -2.67
C LEU A 99 10.08 30.88 -2.91
N SER A 100 8.96 31.53 -3.26
CA SER A 100 8.81 32.97 -3.34
C SER A 100 7.83 33.45 -2.27
N VAL A 101 8.27 34.37 -1.42
CA VAL A 101 7.42 34.99 -0.40
C VAL A 101 7.35 36.48 -0.66
N THR A 102 6.15 36.97 -0.96
CA THR A 102 5.87 38.40 -1.17
C THR A 102 5.18 38.96 0.07
N ALA A 103 5.80 39.96 0.69
CA ALA A 103 5.22 40.68 1.82
C ALA A 103 4.37 41.86 1.32
N HIS A 104 3.09 41.88 1.69
CA HIS A 104 2.15 42.90 1.25
C HIS A 104 2.15 44.12 2.19
N VAL A 105 1.91 45.30 1.61
CA VAL A 105 1.76 46.52 2.41
C VAL A 105 0.41 46.51 3.11
N ARG A 106 0.40 46.74 4.42
CA ARG A 106 -0.86 46.87 5.17
C ARG A 106 -1.68 48.07 4.68
N PRO A 107 -3.02 47.97 4.69
CA PRO A 107 -3.89 49.11 4.42
C PRO A 107 -3.50 50.33 5.27
N GLY A 108 -3.36 51.50 4.63
CA GLY A 108 -2.99 52.76 5.29
C GLY A 108 -1.48 53.01 5.44
N ARG A 109 -0.63 52.11 4.92
CA ARG A 109 0.83 52.22 4.95
C ARG A 109 1.46 52.39 3.57
N GLU A 110 0.66 52.53 2.51
CA GLU A 110 1.06 52.56 1.10
C GLU A 110 2.01 53.72 0.77
N ALA A 111 1.89 54.84 1.50
CA ALA A 111 2.77 55.98 1.38
C ALA A 111 4.18 55.74 1.98
N PHE A 112 4.30 54.85 2.97
CA PHE A 112 5.51 54.67 3.78
C PHE A 112 6.27 53.39 3.44
N ASP A 113 5.55 52.35 3.03
CA ASP A 113 6.08 51.01 2.83
C ASP A 113 5.97 50.60 1.35
N ARG A 114 6.78 49.62 0.95
CA ARG A 114 6.75 49.00 -0.37
C ARG A 114 6.80 47.50 -0.21
N GLU A 115 6.02 46.80 -1.04
CA GLU A 115 6.10 45.34 -1.14
C GLU A 115 7.52 44.87 -1.42
N SER A 116 7.85 43.70 -0.91
CA SER A 116 9.12 43.06 -1.15
C SER A 116 8.91 41.57 -1.30
N THR A 117 9.63 40.99 -2.25
CA THR A 117 9.66 39.55 -2.47
C THR A 117 11.04 39.03 -2.09
N ALA A 118 11.06 37.89 -1.41
CA ALA A 118 12.27 37.12 -1.15
C ALA A 118 12.10 35.72 -1.74
N THR A 119 13.17 35.19 -2.35
CA THR A 119 13.16 33.87 -2.95
C THR A 119 14.20 32.96 -2.29
N LYS A 120 13.88 31.67 -2.16
CA LYS A 120 14.80 30.65 -1.65
C LYS A 120 14.67 29.37 -2.46
N VAL A 121 15.79 28.94 -3.05
CA VAL A 121 15.91 27.62 -3.67
C VAL A 121 16.21 26.58 -2.57
N PHE A 122 15.55 25.43 -2.64
CA PHE A 122 15.82 24.27 -1.80
C PHE A 122 15.65 22.97 -2.59
N THR A 123 16.20 21.88 -2.06
CA THR A 123 15.99 20.53 -2.59
C THR A 123 15.34 19.69 -1.50
N THR A 124 14.34 18.87 -1.85
CA THR A 124 13.68 17.98 -0.89
C THR A 124 14.67 16.97 -0.32
N ALA A 125 14.59 16.75 0.99
CA ALA A 125 15.38 15.77 1.72
C ALA A 125 14.45 14.63 2.18
N PRO A 126 14.98 13.41 2.39
CA PRO A 126 14.19 12.32 2.94
C PRO A 126 13.57 12.68 4.30
N THR A 127 12.27 12.46 4.45
CA THR A 127 11.55 12.66 5.72
C THR A 127 11.67 11.45 6.63
N CYS A 128 12.10 10.31 6.10
CA CYS A 128 12.25 9.08 6.85
C CYS A 128 13.53 8.98 7.69
N GLY A 129 14.34 10.05 7.74
CA GLY A 129 15.60 10.09 8.49
C GLY A 129 16.74 9.28 7.86
N CYS A 130 16.57 8.81 6.62
CA CYS A 130 17.65 8.25 5.81
C CYS A 130 18.58 9.36 5.29
N PRO A 131 19.88 9.08 5.08
CA PRO A 131 20.79 10.03 4.44
C PRO A 131 20.28 10.47 3.06
N ALA A 132 20.61 11.69 2.66
CA ALA A 132 20.33 12.16 1.31
C ALA A 132 20.99 11.24 0.26
N GLY A 133 20.27 10.94 -0.82
CA GLY A 133 20.75 10.02 -1.87
C GLY A 133 20.53 8.53 -1.59
N THR A 134 19.96 8.16 -0.43
CA THR A 134 19.50 6.78 -0.21
C THR A 134 18.43 6.40 -1.25
N ALA A 135 18.68 5.34 -2.01
CA ALA A 135 17.76 4.83 -3.02
C ALA A 135 16.43 4.41 -2.38
N GLY A 136 15.32 4.91 -2.95
CA GLY A 136 13.98 4.62 -2.44
C GLY A 136 13.62 5.26 -1.10
N ALA A 137 14.42 6.21 -0.60
CA ALA A 137 14.04 6.92 0.63
C ALA A 137 12.69 7.63 0.47
N PHE A 138 11.96 7.79 1.57
CA PHE A 138 10.67 8.48 1.57
C PHE A 138 10.88 9.97 1.74
N TYR A 139 10.24 10.76 0.87
CA TYR A 139 10.34 12.21 0.84
C TYR A 139 9.10 12.91 1.40
N ALA A 140 8.03 12.16 1.69
CA ALA A 140 6.78 12.69 2.23
C ALA A 140 6.21 11.75 3.29
N GLY A 141 5.57 12.33 4.32
CA GLY A 141 5.05 11.62 5.50
C GLY A 141 6.09 11.48 6.61
N ASP A 142 5.64 11.13 7.82
CA ASP A 142 6.48 10.86 8.99
C ASP A 142 6.43 9.40 9.45
N GLY A 143 5.63 8.57 8.76
CA GLY A 143 5.45 7.15 9.05
C GLY A 143 4.42 6.88 10.15
N SER A 144 3.77 7.91 10.70
CA SER A 144 2.60 7.74 11.58
C SER A 144 1.35 7.39 10.77
N GLU A 145 0.34 6.83 11.42
CA GLU A 145 -0.95 6.52 10.79
C GLU A 145 -1.62 7.77 10.18
N ARG A 146 -1.42 8.95 10.78
CA ARG A 146 -1.98 10.22 10.29
C ARG A 146 -1.19 10.82 9.13
N SER A 147 0.07 10.44 8.99
CA SER A 147 1.00 10.97 7.99
C SER A 147 1.91 9.85 7.48
N PRO A 148 1.32 8.85 6.78
CA PRO A 148 2.07 7.69 6.33
C PRO A 148 3.11 8.10 5.28
N TYR A 149 4.22 7.37 5.22
CA TYR A 149 5.19 7.58 4.15
C TYR A 149 4.56 7.31 2.79
N ARG A 150 4.84 8.17 1.81
CA ARG A 150 4.30 8.04 0.46
C ARG A 150 5.17 7.13 -0.40
N VAL A 151 4.54 6.14 -1.04
CA VAL A 151 5.19 5.18 -1.94
C VAL A 151 4.74 5.48 -3.36
N GLY A 152 5.60 6.11 -4.15
CA GLY A 152 5.31 6.46 -5.56
C GLY A 152 6.18 5.73 -6.57
N THR A 153 7.15 4.92 -6.13
CA THR A 153 8.08 4.21 -7.02
C THR A 153 8.37 2.78 -6.53
N PRO A 154 8.74 1.86 -7.45
CA PRO A 154 9.22 0.52 -7.08
C PRO A 154 10.37 0.54 -6.06
N TRP A 155 11.30 1.50 -6.19
CA TRP A 155 12.43 1.65 -5.27
C TRP A 155 11.99 2.03 -3.86
N GLN A 156 10.99 2.90 -3.74
CA GLN A 156 10.40 3.23 -2.44
C GLN A 156 9.69 2.05 -1.81
N LEU A 157 8.98 1.24 -2.61
CA LEU A 157 8.36 0.03 -2.10
C LEU A 157 9.41 -0.95 -1.57
N GLN A 158 10.51 -1.16 -2.30
CA GLN A 158 11.62 -1.98 -1.81
C GLN A 158 12.25 -1.43 -0.53
N HIS A 159 12.29 -0.10 -0.37
CA HIS A 159 12.91 0.55 0.77
C HIS A 159 12.22 0.24 2.11
N LEU A 160 11.00 -0.31 2.10
CA LEU A 160 10.35 -0.86 3.30
C LEU A 160 11.20 -1.95 3.98
N ASN A 161 12.02 -2.69 3.22
CA ASN A 161 12.94 -3.70 3.77
C ASN A 161 14.12 -3.12 4.55
N HIS A 162 14.35 -1.81 4.50
CA HIS A 162 15.39 -1.20 5.29
C HIS A 162 15.11 -1.42 6.79
N THR A 163 16.15 -1.71 7.59
CA THR A 163 16.02 -2.05 9.02
C THR A 163 15.36 -0.95 9.86
N ARG A 164 15.41 0.29 9.38
CA ARG A 164 14.69 1.45 9.96
C ARG A 164 13.17 1.34 9.84
N HIS A 165 12.66 0.62 8.85
CA HIS A 165 11.26 0.64 8.44
C HIS A 165 10.56 -0.69 8.71
N LEU A 166 11.23 -1.80 8.37
CA LEU A 166 10.63 -3.13 8.33
C LEU A 166 9.88 -3.52 9.61
N ALA A 167 10.47 -3.25 10.78
CA ALA A 167 9.93 -3.64 12.08
C ALA A 167 9.54 -2.44 12.97
N ALA A 168 9.45 -1.23 12.40
CA ALA A 168 9.27 -0.01 13.18
C ALA A 168 7.80 0.33 13.49
N GLY A 169 6.83 -0.42 12.96
CA GLY A 169 5.41 -0.12 13.15
C GLY A 169 4.95 1.11 12.39
N GLN A 170 5.63 1.45 11.29
CA GLN A 170 5.35 2.64 10.50
C GLN A 170 4.27 2.37 9.44
N HIS A 171 3.61 3.44 8.99
CA HIS A 171 2.54 3.39 8.00
C HIS A 171 3.01 3.95 6.66
N PHE A 172 2.56 3.30 5.59
CA PHE A 172 2.92 3.59 4.21
C PHE A 172 1.64 3.66 3.37
N ARG A 173 1.59 4.60 2.43
CA ARG A 173 0.49 4.72 1.46
C ARG A 173 1.02 4.87 0.04
N GLN A 174 0.55 4.03 -0.87
CA GLN A 174 0.87 4.13 -2.29
C GLN A 174 0.18 5.36 -2.91
N THR A 175 0.83 5.98 -3.90
CA THR A 175 0.39 7.26 -4.48
C THR A 175 0.30 7.27 -5.99
N ALA A 176 0.64 6.15 -6.62
CA ALA A 176 0.61 5.92 -8.06
C ALA A 176 0.65 4.41 -8.33
N ASP A 177 0.25 3.99 -9.53
CA ASP A 177 0.55 2.65 -10.01
C ASP A 177 2.06 2.42 -10.10
N LEU A 178 2.50 1.21 -9.76
CA LEU A 178 3.91 0.82 -9.76
C LEU A 178 4.14 -0.27 -10.81
N ASP A 179 4.81 0.10 -11.90
CA ASP A 179 5.25 -0.85 -12.93
C ASP A 179 6.67 -1.37 -12.65
N PHE A 180 6.79 -2.69 -12.50
CA PHE A 180 8.05 -3.38 -12.23
C PHE A 180 8.71 -3.96 -13.48
N SER A 181 8.19 -3.69 -14.68
CA SER A 181 8.74 -4.18 -15.96
C SER A 181 10.24 -3.93 -16.12
N SER A 182 10.76 -2.85 -15.54
CA SER A 182 12.19 -2.45 -15.59
C SER A 182 12.93 -2.56 -14.26
N TYR A 183 12.28 -3.10 -13.20
CA TYR A 183 12.87 -3.16 -11.86
C TYR A 183 13.89 -4.29 -11.70
N GLY A 184 13.65 -5.41 -12.38
CA GLY A 184 14.43 -6.65 -12.20
C GLY A 184 13.77 -7.57 -11.17
N ASN A 185 14.60 -8.35 -10.46
CA ASN A 185 14.10 -9.38 -9.54
C ASN A 185 13.73 -8.78 -8.18
N TRP A 186 12.48 -8.97 -7.75
CA TRP A 186 11.95 -8.50 -6.50
C TRP A 186 12.43 -9.34 -5.31
N THR A 187 12.83 -8.64 -4.25
CA THR A 187 13.09 -9.23 -2.93
C THR A 187 11.89 -8.95 -2.03
N PRO A 188 11.18 -10.00 -1.55
CA PRO A 188 10.00 -9.84 -0.69
C PRO A 188 10.22 -8.94 0.52
N ILE A 189 9.20 -8.18 0.90
CA ILE A 189 9.24 -7.36 2.11
C ILE A 189 9.06 -8.25 3.35
N GLY A 190 10.07 -8.24 4.23
CA GLY A 190 10.14 -9.12 5.39
C GLY A 190 10.44 -10.58 5.04
N ASP A 191 10.97 -11.30 6.01
CA ASP A 191 11.35 -12.71 5.91
C ASP A 191 11.04 -13.47 7.21
N THR A 192 11.48 -14.73 7.30
CA THR A 192 11.30 -15.60 8.48
C THR A 192 11.95 -15.07 9.76
N SER A 193 12.94 -14.19 9.65
CA SER A 193 13.64 -13.60 10.78
C SER A 193 12.97 -12.33 11.27
N VAL A 194 12.52 -11.48 10.33
CA VAL A 194 11.88 -10.20 10.62
C VAL A 194 10.73 -9.98 9.63
N GLY A 195 9.50 -10.15 10.10
CA GLY A 195 8.30 -9.80 9.35
C GLY A 195 8.02 -8.29 9.37
N PHE A 196 7.26 -7.82 8.37
CA PHE A 196 6.82 -6.43 8.31
C PHE A 196 5.86 -6.07 9.44
N VAL A 197 6.09 -4.93 10.10
CA VAL A 197 5.26 -4.40 11.21
C VAL A 197 4.81 -2.98 10.87
N GLY A 198 3.51 -2.70 11.01
CA GLY A 198 2.93 -1.39 10.69
C GLY A 198 1.74 -1.46 9.73
N GLY A 199 1.62 -0.50 8.82
CA GLY A 199 0.51 -0.43 7.86
C GLY A 199 0.99 -0.22 6.44
N TYR A 200 0.48 -1.00 5.49
CA TYR A 200 0.65 -0.73 4.07
C TYR A 200 -0.71 -0.58 3.41
N ASP A 201 -0.97 0.60 2.90
CA ASP A 201 -2.21 0.99 2.24
C ASP A 201 -1.94 1.25 0.75
N GLY A 202 -2.38 0.36 -0.12
CA GLY A 202 -2.19 0.52 -1.57
C GLY A 202 -3.03 1.66 -2.17
N ASP A 203 -3.95 2.24 -1.38
CA ASP A 203 -4.80 3.36 -1.78
C ASP A 203 -5.61 3.15 -3.07
N GLY A 204 -5.78 1.89 -3.49
CA GLY A 204 -6.43 1.56 -4.75
C GLY A 204 -5.51 1.57 -5.96
N TYR A 205 -4.22 1.81 -5.82
CA TYR A 205 -3.28 1.72 -6.94
C TYR A 205 -2.80 0.27 -7.16
N VAL A 206 -2.31 0.01 -8.37
CA VAL A 206 -1.90 -1.32 -8.83
C VAL A 206 -0.38 -1.46 -8.85
N ILE A 207 0.10 -2.62 -8.43
CA ILE A 207 1.48 -3.09 -8.65
C ILE A 207 1.45 -4.08 -9.81
N SER A 208 2.19 -3.80 -10.88
CA SER A 208 2.15 -4.58 -12.11
C SER A 208 3.51 -5.08 -12.56
N ASN A 209 3.52 -6.18 -13.32
CA ASN A 209 4.70 -6.74 -13.97
C ASN A 209 5.86 -7.09 -13.00
N LEU A 210 5.54 -7.38 -11.75
CA LEU A 210 6.52 -7.74 -10.73
C LEU A 210 7.02 -9.17 -10.97
N SER A 211 8.34 -9.36 -10.95
CA SER A 211 8.96 -10.67 -11.02
C SER A 211 9.73 -10.95 -9.74
N SER A 212 9.32 -11.96 -8.98
CA SER A 212 10.07 -12.50 -7.84
C SER A 212 10.40 -13.96 -8.13
N ILE A 213 11.60 -14.20 -8.67
CA ILE A 213 12.11 -15.52 -9.02
C ILE A 213 13.35 -15.77 -8.19
N GLN A 214 13.22 -16.50 -7.09
CA GLN A 214 14.26 -16.61 -6.09
C GLN A 214 14.64 -18.07 -5.83
N ASN A 215 15.88 -18.25 -5.39
CA ASN A 215 16.40 -19.55 -4.96
C ASN A 215 16.62 -19.49 -3.45
N GLY A 216 15.93 -20.33 -2.68
CA GLY A 216 16.17 -20.52 -1.26
C GLY A 216 15.33 -19.68 -0.29
N LEU A 217 14.32 -18.93 -0.74
CA LEU A 217 13.41 -18.25 0.19
C LEU A 217 12.48 -19.26 0.87
N ASP A 218 12.27 -19.06 2.17
CA ASP A 218 11.19 -19.74 2.90
C ASP A 218 9.85 -19.11 2.57
N PHE A 219 9.77 -17.77 2.58
CA PHE A 219 8.53 -17.05 2.35
C PHE A 219 8.67 -16.06 1.18
N GLY A 220 7.80 -16.20 0.18
CA GLY A 220 7.82 -15.40 -1.04
C GLY A 220 6.50 -14.70 -1.34
N GLY A 221 6.58 -13.59 -2.09
CA GLY A 221 5.46 -12.73 -2.46
C GLY A 221 5.89 -11.27 -2.57
N LEU A 222 4.94 -10.34 -2.67
CA LEU A 222 5.23 -8.93 -2.45
C LEU A 222 5.81 -8.74 -1.03
N PHE A 223 5.16 -9.33 -0.04
CA PHE A 223 5.65 -9.51 1.33
C PHE A 223 6.04 -10.97 1.56
N GLY A 224 7.22 -11.23 2.12
CA GLY A 224 7.60 -12.57 2.56
C GLY A 224 6.82 -12.93 3.82
N GLN A 225 6.97 -12.11 4.87
CA GLN A 225 6.20 -12.27 6.11
C GLN A 225 5.61 -10.95 6.58
N VAL A 226 4.33 -10.97 6.92
CA VAL A 226 3.62 -9.89 7.60
C VAL A 226 3.50 -10.26 9.09
N GLY A 227 4.16 -9.47 9.95
CA GLY A 227 4.30 -9.69 11.39
C GLY A 227 3.08 -9.22 12.20
N THR A 228 3.10 -7.98 12.66
CA THR A 228 1.92 -7.30 13.26
C THR A 228 1.61 -6.10 12.39
N ALA A 229 0.80 -6.32 11.35
CA ALA A 229 0.55 -5.31 10.34
C ALA A 229 -0.84 -5.40 9.70
N LYS A 230 -1.26 -4.28 9.11
CA LYS A 230 -2.44 -4.18 8.25
C LYS A 230 -1.99 -3.93 6.81
N ILE A 231 -2.32 -4.84 5.91
CA ILE A 231 -2.14 -4.68 4.46
C ILE A 231 -3.53 -4.46 3.85
N VAL A 232 -3.74 -3.34 3.16
CA VAL A 232 -5.07 -2.96 2.68
C VAL A 232 -5.03 -2.30 1.31
N ARG A 233 -6.05 -2.54 0.47
CA ARG A 233 -6.23 -1.88 -0.84
C ARG A 233 -5.06 -2.07 -1.82
N VAL A 234 -4.46 -3.26 -1.84
CA VAL A 234 -3.34 -3.60 -2.74
C VAL A 234 -3.82 -4.46 -3.91
N GLY A 235 -3.61 -3.99 -5.14
CA GLY A 235 -3.84 -4.76 -6.37
C GLY A 235 -2.52 -5.23 -6.98
N ILE A 236 -2.43 -6.52 -7.33
CA ILE A 236 -1.26 -7.09 -8.03
C ILE A 236 -1.71 -7.63 -9.38
N GLU A 237 -1.09 -7.16 -10.46
CA GLU A 237 -1.46 -7.56 -11.83
C GLU A 237 -0.27 -8.07 -12.65
N ASN A 238 -0.53 -9.04 -13.53
CA ASN A 238 0.42 -9.52 -14.55
C ASN A 238 1.81 -9.87 -13.98
N SER A 239 1.85 -10.42 -12.77
CA SER A 239 3.08 -10.62 -12.00
C SER A 239 3.43 -12.10 -11.87
N ARG A 240 4.72 -12.38 -11.67
CA ARG A 240 5.26 -13.74 -11.60
C ARG A 240 6.03 -13.96 -10.30
N PHE A 241 5.66 -15.00 -9.59
CA PHE A 241 6.28 -15.44 -8.34
C PHE A 241 6.73 -16.89 -8.52
N ALA A 242 8.03 -17.14 -8.36
CA ALA A 242 8.59 -18.48 -8.50
C ALA A 242 9.70 -18.73 -7.48
N GLU A 243 9.55 -19.80 -6.71
CA GLU A 243 10.52 -20.18 -5.68
C GLU A 243 11.10 -21.56 -5.95
N ASN A 244 12.40 -21.70 -5.71
CA ASN A 244 13.09 -22.99 -5.77
C ASN A 244 13.98 -23.16 -4.53
N LYS A 245 13.61 -24.06 -3.63
CA LYS A 245 14.35 -24.35 -2.40
C LYS A 245 14.35 -25.86 -2.15
N THR A 246 15.45 -26.37 -1.59
CA THR A 246 15.71 -27.82 -1.43
C THR A 246 15.60 -28.38 -0.01
N ALA A 247 15.38 -27.57 1.05
CA ALA A 247 15.59 -28.05 2.42
C ALA A 247 14.51 -27.73 3.50
N SER A 248 13.46 -26.95 3.24
CA SER A 248 12.51 -26.51 4.30
C SER A 248 11.06 -26.37 3.81
N LEU A 249 10.23 -25.71 4.62
CA LEU A 249 8.90 -25.23 4.27
C LEU A 249 9.00 -24.03 3.31
N ILE A 250 8.18 -24.01 2.27
CA ILE A 250 8.00 -22.83 1.41
C ILE A 250 6.57 -22.32 1.55
N CYS A 251 6.38 -21.03 1.86
CA CYS A 251 5.10 -20.36 1.76
C CYS A 251 5.16 -19.30 0.67
N LEU A 252 4.32 -19.43 -0.35
CA LEU A 252 4.33 -18.55 -1.51
C LEU A 252 2.91 -18.07 -1.82
N GLY A 253 2.75 -16.75 -1.91
CA GLY A 253 1.56 -16.09 -2.44
C GLY A 253 1.93 -14.83 -3.19
N ALA A 254 1.09 -14.37 -4.13
CA ALA A 254 1.40 -13.14 -4.87
C ALA A 254 1.55 -11.93 -3.94
N LEU A 255 0.68 -11.81 -2.92
CA LEU A 255 0.73 -10.71 -1.97
C LEU A 255 1.56 -11.03 -0.75
N VAL A 256 1.29 -12.15 -0.07
CA VAL A 256 1.99 -12.50 1.17
C VAL A 256 2.39 -13.98 1.20
N GLY A 257 3.64 -14.27 1.55
CA GLY A 257 4.08 -15.63 1.88
C GLY A 257 3.41 -16.15 3.14
N GLN A 258 3.59 -15.46 4.28
CA GLN A 258 2.90 -15.76 5.54
C GLN A 258 2.30 -14.52 6.23
N VAL A 259 1.02 -14.61 6.61
CA VAL A 259 0.34 -13.65 7.48
C VAL A 259 0.34 -14.20 8.91
N ASN A 260 0.93 -13.49 9.88
CA ASN A 260 0.91 -13.88 11.29
C ASN A 260 -0.43 -13.54 11.98
N GLY A 261 -0.67 -14.13 13.16
CA GLY A 261 -1.97 -14.08 13.85
C GLY A 261 -2.52 -12.71 14.23
N SER A 262 -1.64 -11.74 14.51
CA SER A 262 -2.01 -10.35 14.83
C SER A 262 -2.20 -9.47 13.59
N SER A 263 -2.08 -10.02 12.38
CA SER A 263 -2.11 -9.27 11.12
C SER A 263 -3.41 -9.41 10.36
N THR A 264 -3.67 -8.41 9.52
CA THR A 264 -4.85 -8.34 8.66
C THR A 264 -4.45 -8.06 7.21
N VAL A 265 -5.13 -8.73 6.28
CA VAL A 265 -5.08 -8.45 4.84
C VAL A 265 -6.51 -8.19 4.36
N GLU A 266 -6.76 -6.99 3.85
CA GLU A 266 -8.12 -6.49 3.59
C GLU A 266 -8.22 -5.82 2.22
N GLN A 267 -9.29 -6.06 1.45
CA GLN A 267 -9.52 -5.33 0.18
C GLN A 267 -8.33 -5.43 -0.79
N CYS A 268 -7.73 -6.62 -0.92
CA CYS A 268 -6.59 -6.85 -1.79
C CYS A 268 -6.92 -7.83 -2.91
N TYR A 269 -6.21 -7.75 -4.03
CA TYR A 269 -6.40 -8.71 -5.11
C TYR A 269 -5.15 -9.06 -5.89
N ALA A 270 -5.22 -10.20 -6.58
CA ALA A 270 -4.28 -10.59 -7.62
C ALA A 270 -5.02 -10.90 -8.92
N LYS A 271 -4.48 -10.48 -10.06
CA LYS A 271 -5.05 -10.74 -11.39
C LYS A 271 -3.96 -11.12 -12.38
N ASN A 272 -4.22 -12.15 -13.19
CA ASN A 272 -3.29 -12.65 -14.21
C ASN A 272 -1.89 -12.95 -13.65
N CYS A 273 -1.82 -13.45 -12.42
CA CYS A 273 -0.55 -13.76 -11.77
C CYS A 273 -0.16 -15.22 -11.98
N THR A 274 1.14 -15.49 -12.05
CA THR A 274 1.68 -16.86 -12.07
C THR A 274 2.46 -17.12 -10.79
N ILE A 275 1.96 -18.06 -9.98
CA ILE A 275 2.55 -18.46 -8.71
C ILE A 275 3.02 -19.91 -8.85
N SER A 276 4.33 -20.14 -8.72
CA SER A 276 4.90 -21.46 -9.02
C SER A 276 6.02 -21.90 -8.09
N ILE A 277 6.05 -23.18 -7.74
CA ILE A 277 7.18 -23.83 -7.11
C ILE A 277 7.55 -25.05 -7.98
N PRO A 278 8.55 -24.92 -8.87
CA PRO A 278 8.86 -25.96 -9.86
C PRO A 278 9.40 -27.27 -9.26
N SER A 279 9.99 -27.20 -8.08
CA SER A 279 10.53 -28.35 -7.36
C SER A 279 10.32 -28.15 -5.85
N VAL A 280 9.40 -28.94 -5.28
CA VAL A 280 9.17 -29.01 -3.84
C VAL A 280 9.91 -30.23 -3.28
N PRO A 281 10.94 -30.04 -2.45
CA PRO A 281 11.69 -31.13 -1.82
C PRO A 281 10.97 -31.72 -0.61
N ASN A 282 10.20 -30.87 0.11
CA ASN A 282 9.58 -31.12 1.41
C ASN A 282 8.14 -30.55 1.40
N LEU A 283 7.84 -29.57 2.25
CA LEU A 283 6.50 -29.02 2.45
C LEU A 283 6.33 -27.68 1.70
N ALA A 284 5.21 -27.50 0.99
CA ALA A 284 4.89 -26.23 0.35
C ALA A 284 3.44 -25.79 0.60
N ARG A 285 3.27 -24.50 0.87
CA ARG A 285 2.00 -23.80 1.05
C ARG A 285 1.91 -22.71 -0.02
N ILE A 286 1.13 -22.98 -1.07
CA ILE A 286 1.07 -22.13 -2.26
C ILE A 286 -0.36 -21.62 -2.41
N GLY A 287 -0.55 -20.32 -2.18
CA GLY A 287 -1.80 -19.64 -2.47
C GLY A 287 -1.62 -18.71 -3.65
N GLY A 288 -2.68 -18.44 -4.41
CA GLY A 288 -2.58 -17.42 -5.43
C GLY A 288 -2.40 -16.02 -4.84
N LEU A 289 -2.99 -15.71 -3.68
CA LEU A 289 -2.79 -14.44 -2.98
C LEU A 289 -1.91 -14.61 -1.73
N ILE A 290 -2.20 -15.62 -0.90
CA ILE A 290 -1.56 -15.83 0.41
C ILE A 290 -1.03 -17.27 0.53
N GLY A 291 0.27 -17.46 0.79
CA GLY A 291 0.84 -18.79 1.02
C GLY A 291 0.26 -19.45 2.26
N GLN A 292 0.41 -18.80 3.41
CA GLN A 292 -0.13 -19.24 4.69
C GLN A 292 -0.81 -18.10 5.45
N ASN A 293 -2.02 -18.37 5.94
CA ASN A 293 -2.76 -17.46 6.81
C ASN A 293 -2.84 -17.98 8.24
N ILE A 294 -2.34 -17.19 9.18
CA ILE A 294 -2.53 -17.35 10.63
C ILE A 294 -3.38 -16.19 11.21
N GLY A 295 -3.56 -15.11 10.44
CA GLY A 295 -4.32 -13.93 10.84
C GLY A 295 -5.72 -13.88 10.20
N THR A 296 -6.15 -12.67 9.85
CA THR A 296 -7.43 -12.43 9.18
C THR A 296 -7.23 -11.94 7.75
N VAL A 297 -7.85 -12.63 6.80
CA VAL A 297 -7.96 -12.23 5.40
C VAL A 297 -9.42 -11.92 5.11
N SER A 298 -9.73 -10.74 4.58
CA SER A 298 -11.10 -10.36 4.25
C SER A 298 -11.21 -9.50 3.02
N ASP A 299 -12.33 -9.61 2.33
CA ASP A 299 -12.64 -8.76 1.18
C ASP A 299 -11.57 -8.86 0.08
N CYS A 300 -10.99 -10.04 -0.12
CA CYS A 300 -9.89 -10.26 -1.05
C CYS A 300 -10.29 -11.14 -2.23
N TYR A 301 -9.64 -10.99 -3.38
CA TYR A 301 -9.96 -11.84 -4.50
C TYR A 301 -8.78 -12.16 -5.42
N ILE A 302 -8.95 -13.21 -6.21
CA ILE A 302 -8.00 -13.58 -7.26
C ILE A 302 -8.73 -13.95 -8.55
N VAL A 303 -8.23 -13.43 -9.69
CA VAL A 303 -8.82 -13.70 -11.03
C VAL A 303 -7.77 -14.12 -12.04
N GLY A 304 -8.10 -15.10 -12.90
CA GLY A 304 -7.33 -15.41 -14.11
C GLY A 304 -5.88 -15.82 -13.85
N SER A 305 -5.59 -16.33 -12.64
CA SER A 305 -4.24 -16.61 -12.18
C SER A 305 -3.94 -18.12 -12.21
N SER A 306 -2.67 -18.48 -12.09
CA SER A 306 -2.22 -19.87 -12.03
C SER A 306 -1.39 -20.14 -10.80
N VAL A 307 -1.68 -21.25 -10.13
CA VAL A 307 -1.00 -21.75 -8.95
C VAL A 307 -0.49 -23.15 -9.25
N THR A 308 0.82 -23.31 -9.27
CA THR A 308 1.46 -24.58 -9.64
C THR A 308 2.53 -24.96 -8.62
N GLY A 309 2.27 -26.01 -7.84
CA GLY A 309 3.32 -26.71 -7.09
C GLY A 309 3.82 -27.88 -7.91
N SER A 310 5.07 -28.29 -7.79
CA SER A 310 5.56 -29.53 -8.41
C SER A 310 6.59 -30.14 -7.49
N GLY A 311 6.27 -31.29 -6.90
CA GLY A 311 7.12 -31.95 -5.90
C GLY A 311 7.07 -33.46 -6.01
N SER A 312 8.08 -34.12 -5.45
CA SER A 312 8.18 -35.58 -5.41
C SER A 312 7.43 -36.20 -4.22
N ILE A 313 6.83 -35.39 -3.34
CA ILE A 313 6.20 -35.85 -2.10
C ILE A 313 4.78 -35.30 -1.86
N SER A 314 4.13 -35.81 -0.82
CA SER A 314 2.70 -35.77 -0.51
C SER A 314 2.15 -34.48 0.10
N ASP A 315 2.96 -33.45 0.39
CA ASP A 315 2.53 -32.31 1.22
C ASP A 315 2.70 -30.96 0.50
N VAL A 316 2.08 -30.82 -0.67
CA VAL A 316 1.93 -29.53 -1.36
C VAL A 316 0.49 -29.06 -1.22
N PHE A 317 0.26 -28.03 -0.41
CA PHE A 317 -1.05 -27.39 -0.26
C PHE A 317 -1.20 -26.26 -1.26
N GLY A 318 -1.93 -26.52 -2.35
CA GLY A 318 -2.29 -25.53 -3.35
C GLY A 318 -3.70 -24.99 -3.14
N GLY A 319 -3.82 -23.66 -3.01
CA GLY A 319 -5.10 -22.96 -2.96
C GLY A 319 -5.18 -21.82 -3.96
N GLY A 320 -6.33 -21.59 -4.58
CA GLY A 320 -6.50 -20.45 -5.49
C GLY A 320 -6.28 -19.13 -4.78
N LEU A 321 -6.86 -18.92 -3.58
CA LEU A 321 -6.62 -17.73 -2.76
C LEU A 321 -5.54 -17.99 -1.69
N VAL A 322 -5.73 -19.02 -0.86
CA VAL A 322 -4.91 -19.29 0.33
C VAL A 322 -4.30 -20.69 0.28
N GLY A 323 -2.97 -20.84 0.35
CA GLY A 323 -2.35 -22.17 0.37
C GLY A 323 -2.73 -22.97 1.62
N CYS A 324 -2.57 -22.38 2.79
CA CYS A 324 -2.95 -23.01 4.06
C CYS A 324 -3.50 -22.00 5.07
N ASN A 325 -4.68 -22.25 5.61
CA ASN A 325 -5.26 -21.54 6.75
C ASN A 325 -4.93 -22.32 8.02
N TRP A 326 -4.00 -21.82 8.83
CA TRP A 326 -3.42 -22.53 9.96
C TRP A 326 -3.31 -21.61 11.16
N GLY A 327 -3.85 -21.99 12.30
CA GLY A 327 -3.56 -21.26 13.53
C GLY A 327 -3.77 -22.07 14.80
N ASP A 328 -4.00 -21.33 15.87
CA ASP A 328 -4.22 -21.84 17.22
C ASP A 328 -5.71 -21.63 17.58
N GLU A 329 -6.30 -22.53 18.36
CA GLU A 329 -7.70 -22.44 18.81
C GLU A 329 -7.98 -21.16 19.61
N ALA A 330 -6.96 -20.60 20.27
CA ALA A 330 -7.08 -19.36 21.05
C ALA A 330 -7.33 -18.12 20.17
N ALA A 331 -6.85 -18.13 18.92
CA ALA A 331 -7.00 -17.04 17.96
C ALA A 331 -7.09 -17.63 16.54
N PRO A 332 -8.23 -18.25 16.18
CA PRO A 332 -8.34 -18.99 14.95
C PRO A 332 -8.30 -18.04 13.74
N PRO A 333 -7.52 -18.38 12.69
CA PRO A 333 -7.40 -17.56 11.50
C PRO A 333 -8.70 -17.55 10.71
N LYS A 334 -8.97 -16.45 10.01
CA LYS A 334 -10.24 -16.24 9.31
C LYS A 334 -9.99 -15.85 7.86
N VAL A 335 -10.80 -16.41 6.97
CA VAL A 335 -10.94 -15.97 5.59
C VAL A 335 -12.40 -15.63 5.34
N LEU A 336 -12.70 -14.38 5.00
CA LEU A 336 -14.06 -13.83 4.90
C LEU A 336 -14.26 -13.11 3.57
N ARG A 337 -15.49 -13.12 3.03
CA ARG A 337 -15.93 -12.29 1.89
C ARG A 337 -14.91 -12.23 0.75
N SER A 338 -14.39 -13.39 0.36
CA SER A 338 -13.29 -13.47 -0.59
C SER A 338 -13.58 -14.48 -1.70
N PHE A 339 -13.00 -14.31 -2.89
CA PHE A 339 -13.25 -15.27 -3.98
C PHE A 339 -12.04 -15.61 -4.84
N ALA A 340 -12.12 -16.78 -5.50
CA ALA A 340 -11.21 -17.20 -6.56
C ALA A 340 -11.99 -17.50 -7.86
N LEU A 341 -11.70 -16.73 -8.91
CA LEU A 341 -12.42 -16.78 -10.19
C LEU A 341 -11.46 -17.12 -11.33
N SER A 342 -11.80 -18.14 -12.13
CA SER A 342 -11.00 -18.56 -13.30
C SER A 342 -9.52 -18.81 -12.95
N THR A 343 -9.26 -19.27 -11.73
CA THR A 343 -7.91 -19.58 -11.22
C THR A 343 -7.63 -21.07 -11.42
N SER A 344 -6.47 -21.38 -11.99
CA SER A 344 -6.00 -22.77 -12.13
C SER A 344 -5.10 -23.16 -10.96
N VAL A 345 -5.34 -24.32 -10.37
CA VAL A 345 -4.48 -24.94 -9.36
C VAL A 345 -4.05 -26.28 -9.93
N SER A 346 -2.75 -26.53 -10.06
CA SER A 346 -2.24 -27.73 -10.73
C SER A 346 -0.98 -28.30 -10.08
N ARG A 347 -0.77 -29.60 -10.26
CA ARG A 347 0.46 -30.35 -9.89
C ARG A 347 0.84 -30.29 -8.40
N CYS A 348 -0.02 -29.77 -7.55
CA CYS A 348 0.09 -29.87 -6.10
C CYS A 348 -0.27 -31.31 -5.67
N THR A 349 0.76 -32.15 -5.49
CA THR A 349 0.68 -33.63 -5.37
C THR A 349 0.19 -34.17 -4.02
N SER A 350 -0.40 -33.34 -3.17
CA SER A 350 -1.06 -33.84 -1.96
C SER A 350 -2.45 -34.39 -2.27
N VAL A 351 -3.00 -35.19 -1.35
CA VAL A 351 -4.40 -35.66 -1.34
C VAL A 351 -5.43 -34.51 -1.26
N SER A 352 -4.98 -33.25 -1.35
CA SER A 352 -5.58 -32.15 -0.61
C SER A 352 -5.25 -30.74 -1.15
N SER A 353 -5.41 -30.51 -2.45
CA SER A 353 -5.51 -29.15 -2.99
C SER A 353 -6.96 -28.71 -3.10
N GLY A 354 -7.25 -27.46 -2.77
CA GLY A 354 -8.59 -26.88 -2.91
C GLY A 354 -8.56 -25.72 -3.89
N VAL A 355 -9.66 -25.48 -4.59
CA VAL A 355 -9.74 -24.39 -5.57
C VAL A 355 -9.66 -23.03 -4.88
N PHE A 356 -10.14 -22.91 -3.65
CA PHE A 356 -10.09 -21.67 -2.88
C PHE A 356 -8.97 -21.69 -1.84
N CYS A 357 -8.92 -22.72 -0.99
CA CYS A 357 -7.89 -22.87 0.03
C CYS A 357 -7.27 -24.27 -0.01
N GLY A 358 -5.95 -24.44 0.07
CA GLY A 358 -5.35 -25.77 0.01
C GLY A 358 -5.70 -26.64 1.22
N ALA A 359 -5.43 -26.14 2.42
CA ALA A 359 -5.73 -26.82 3.67
C ALA A 359 -6.21 -25.86 4.76
N THR A 360 -7.15 -26.28 5.59
CA THR A 360 -7.53 -25.60 6.83
C THR A 360 -7.23 -26.51 8.01
N VAL A 361 -6.21 -26.17 8.81
CA VAL A 361 -5.66 -27.04 9.87
C VAL A 361 -6.05 -26.58 11.29
N VAL A 362 -6.52 -25.33 11.42
CA VAL A 362 -7.32 -24.74 12.52
C VAL A 362 -7.74 -23.37 11.99
N GLY A 363 -9.03 -23.02 12.03
CA GLY A 363 -9.52 -21.73 11.53
C GLY A 363 -10.85 -21.80 10.80
N THR A 364 -11.25 -20.66 10.23
CA THR A 364 -12.52 -20.50 9.51
C THR A 364 -12.29 -20.01 8.09
N VAL A 365 -12.81 -20.75 7.12
CA VAL A 365 -13.13 -20.22 5.80
C VAL A 365 -14.64 -20.02 5.76
N ASP A 366 -15.07 -18.76 5.83
CA ASP A 366 -16.48 -18.44 6.06
C ASP A 366 -17.36 -18.72 4.82
N ALA A 367 -18.65 -18.93 5.07
CA ALA A 367 -19.66 -19.17 4.04
C ALA A 367 -19.87 -17.98 3.08
N SER A 368 -19.23 -16.83 3.33
CA SER A 368 -19.13 -15.69 2.43
C SER A 368 -17.99 -15.79 1.41
N CYS A 369 -17.22 -16.87 1.40
CA CYS A 369 -16.17 -17.12 0.41
C CYS A 369 -16.66 -17.99 -0.75
N PHE A 370 -16.22 -17.66 -1.98
CA PHE A 370 -16.74 -18.26 -3.21
C PHE A 370 -15.65 -18.65 -4.21
N TRP A 371 -15.90 -19.63 -5.09
CA TRP A 371 -14.98 -19.95 -6.18
C TRP A 371 -15.67 -20.58 -7.39
N THR A 372 -15.03 -20.50 -8.55
CA THR A 372 -15.43 -21.25 -9.75
C THR A 372 -14.79 -22.64 -9.82
N PRO A 373 -15.40 -23.64 -10.48
CA PRO A 373 -14.74 -24.93 -10.71
C PRO A 373 -13.41 -24.79 -11.47
N THR A 374 -12.46 -25.68 -11.19
CA THR A 374 -11.19 -25.79 -11.93
C THR A 374 -11.08 -27.21 -12.50
N ALA A 375 -10.52 -27.36 -13.71
CA ALA A 375 -10.38 -28.68 -14.34
C ALA A 375 -9.63 -29.67 -13.42
N GLY A 376 -10.33 -30.73 -12.96
CA GLY A 376 -9.78 -31.76 -12.07
C GLY A 376 -9.86 -31.46 -10.57
N LEU A 377 -10.35 -30.28 -10.15
CA LEU A 377 -10.50 -29.87 -8.75
C LEU A 377 -11.83 -29.13 -8.54
N ASN A 378 -12.74 -29.73 -7.76
CA ASN A 378 -14.06 -29.14 -7.46
C ASN A 378 -14.25 -28.83 -5.97
N VAL A 379 -13.26 -29.09 -5.13
CA VAL A 379 -13.35 -28.97 -3.66
C VAL A 379 -12.80 -27.61 -3.22
N GLY A 380 -13.49 -26.92 -2.31
CA GLY A 380 -13.07 -25.61 -1.77
C GLY A 380 -11.79 -25.69 -0.94
N THR A 381 -11.66 -26.74 -0.11
CA THR A 381 -10.42 -27.15 0.57
C THR A 381 -10.09 -28.62 0.42
N GLY A 382 -8.79 -28.93 0.45
CA GLY A 382 -8.30 -30.28 0.34
C GLY A 382 -8.01 -31.03 1.66
N VAL A 383 -7.54 -30.38 2.73
CA VAL A 383 -7.43 -30.97 4.10
C VAL A 383 -8.30 -30.18 5.08
N VAL A 384 -8.98 -30.89 5.98
CA VAL A 384 -9.71 -30.36 7.14
C VAL A 384 -9.38 -31.22 8.36
N GLU A 385 -8.63 -30.70 9.33
CA GLU A 385 -8.26 -31.42 10.57
C GLU A 385 -8.26 -30.43 11.75
N PRO A 386 -8.60 -30.87 12.98
CA PRO A 386 -9.95 -30.70 13.52
C PRO A 386 -10.41 -29.23 13.55
N THR A 387 -11.57 -28.95 12.94
CA THR A 387 -12.13 -27.59 12.82
C THR A 387 -13.15 -27.25 13.90
N THR A 388 -13.17 -25.99 14.32
CA THR A 388 -14.20 -25.40 15.21
C THR A 388 -15.29 -24.61 14.46
N GLY A 389 -15.37 -24.69 13.12
CA GLY A 389 -16.27 -23.86 12.30
C GLY A 389 -16.58 -24.39 10.90
N ALA A 390 -17.47 -23.70 10.18
CA ALA A 390 -18.12 -24.18 8.95
C ALA A 390 -17.13 -24.63 7.86
N VAL A 391 -17.31 -25.88 7.40
CA VAL A 391 -16.51 -26.54 6.37
C VAL A 391 -17.40 -26.73 5.15
N PHE A 392 -17.31 -25.78 4.22
CA PHE A 392 -17.75 -25.84 2.82
C PHE A 392 -19.15 -26.40 2.53
N ALA A 393 -20.07 -25.49 2.19
CA ALA A 393 -21.35 -25.87 1.58
C ALA A 393 -21.25 -25.84 0.04
N ALA A 394 -22.04 -26.68 -0.65
CA ALA A 394 -22.17 -26.65 -2.11
C ALA A 394 -22.55 -25.25 -2.65
N THR A 395 -23.11 -24.39 -1.81
CA THR A 395 -23.52 -23.01 -2.10
C THR A 395 -22.37 -22.01 -2.25
N GLN A 396 -21.13 -22.42 -1.98
CA GLN A 396 -19.93 -21.59 -2.15
C GLN A 396 -19.25 -21.80 -3.51
N LEU A 397 -19.55 -22.91 -4.19
CA LEU A 397 -19.17 -23.14 -5.58
C LEU A 397 -20.16 -22.39 -6.49
N MET A 398 -19.65 -21.52 -7.35
CA MET A 398 -20.45 -20.66 -8.22
C MET A 398 -20.00 -20.83 -9.68
N SER A 399 -20.93 -20.73 -10.62
CA SER A 399 -20.57 -20.55 -12.03
C SER A 399 -20.10 -19.11 -12.27
N GLU A 400 -19.40 -18.86 -13.38
CA GLU A 400 -19.04 -17.48 -13.76
C GLU A 400 -20.27 -16.56 -13.91
N ALA A 401 -21.40 -17.10 -14.36
CA ALA A 401 -22.66 -16.34 -14.44
C ALA A 401 -23.22 -15.98 -13.06
N ASP A 402 -23.08 -16.84 -12.06
CA ASP A 402 -23.56 -16.58 -10.70
C ASP A 402 -22.76 -15.46 -10.02
N PHE A 403 -21.48 -15.29 -10.38
CA PHE A 403 -20.66 -14.17 -9.94
C PHE A 403 -21.22 -12.82 -10.42
N GLY A 404 -21.94 -12.81 -11.53
CA GLY A 404 -22.62 -11.63 -12.06
C GLY A 404 -23.83 -11.17 -11.25
N ASN A 405 -24.28 -11.94 -10.24
CA ASN A 405 -25.46 -11.62 -9.45
C ASN A 405 -25.12 -11.12 -8.04
N GLN A 406 -25.25 -9.80 -7.83
CA GLN A 406 -24.97 -9.13 -6.55
C GLN A 406 -25.70 -9.75 -5.34
N SER A 407 -26.92 -10.26 -5.50
CA SER A 407 -27.70 -10.80 -4.37
C SER A 407 -27.04 -12.00 -3.71
N ASN A 408 -26.26 -12.77 -4.47
CA ASN A 408 -25.51 -13.92 -3.96
C ASN A 408 -24.48 -13.49 -2.90
N PHE A 409 -23.91 -12.30 -3.05
CA PHE A 409 -22.89 -11.74 -2.16
C PHE A 409 -23.52 -10.96 -1.00
N THR A 410 -24.51 -10.10 -1.27
CA THR A 410 -25.19 -9.32 -0.22
C THR A 410 -25.86 -10.23 0.81
N ALA A 411 -26.43 -11.37 0.39
CA ALA A 411 -27.00 -12.37 1.30
C ALA A 411 -25.95 -13.00 2.25
N LYS A 412 -24.66 -12.89 1.93
CA LYS A 412 -23.53 -13.34 2.76
C LYS A 412 -22.78 -12.19 3.44
N GLY A 413 -23.37 -11.01 3.52
CA GLY A 413 -22.83 -9.86 4.26
C GLY A 413 -21.74 -9.07 3.53
N TRP A 414 -21.66 -9.17 2.21
CA TRP A 414 -20.80 -8.29 1.41
C TRP A 414 -21.37 -6.87 1.34
N ASP A 415 -20.53 -5.87 1.60
CA ASP A 415 -20.93 -4.47 1.58
C ASP A 415 -20.71 -3.83 0.19
N PHE A 416 -21.80 -3.70 -0.57
CA PHE A 416 -21.81 -3.03 -1.87
C PHE A 416 -22.01 -1.50 -1.78
N SER A 417 -22.18 -0.96 -0.57
CA SER A 417 -22.32 0.49 -0.35
C SER A 417 -20.97 1.20 -0.28
N SER A 418 -19.93 0.53 0.26
CA SER A 418 -18.61 1.15 0.45
C SER A 418 -17.42 0.32 -0.03
N ALA A 419 -17.45 -1.01 0.10
CA ALA A 419 -16.29 -1.86 -0.22
C ALA A 419 -16.32 -2.41 -1.66
N TRP A 420 -17.48 -2.88 -2.10
CA TRP A 420 -17.64 -3.62 -3.36
C TRP A 420 -18.57 -2.91 -4.34
N ARG A 421 -18.37 -3.14 -5.63
CA ARG A 421 -19.35 -2.86 -6.68
C ARG A 421 -19.39 -4.03 -7.66
N MET A 422 -20.51 -4.21 -8.35
CA MET A 422 -20.53 -5.09 -9.51
C MET A 422 -19.90 -4.39 -10.71
N ASP A 423 -19.02 -5.10 -11.42
CA ASP A 423 -18.54 -4.64 -12.72
C ASP A 423 -19.35 -5.31 -13.84
N PRO A 424 -20.14 -4.56 -14.64
CA PRO A 424 -21.00 -5.13 -15.67
C PRO A 424 -20.21 -5.65 -16.88
N THR A 425 -18.96 -5.19 -17.07
CA THR A 425 -18.10 -5.60 -18.18
C THR A 425 -17.38 -6.90 -17.82
N LEU A 426 -16.89 -6.98 -16.59
CA LEU A 426 -16.16 -8.14 -16.10
C LEU A 426 -17.09 -9.27 -15.62
N GLY A 427 -18.31 -8.94 -15.18
CA GLY A 427 -19.32 -9.92 -14.76
C GLY A 427 -19.11 -10.46 -13.34
N TYR A 428 -18.39 -9.74 -12.48
CA TYR A 428 -18.13 -10.14 -11.09
C TYR A 428 -17.91 -8.92 -10.16
N PRO A 429 -17.92 -9.10 -8.82
CA PRO A 429 -17.66 -8.01 -7.88
C PRO A 429 -16.20 -7.54 -7.91
N VAL A 430 -15.99 -6.23 -7.92
CA VAL A 430 -14.68 -5.58 -7.79
C VAL A 430 -14.67 -4.58 -6.64
N LEU A 431 -13.48 -4.29 -6.15
CA LEU A 431 -13.29 -3.39 -5.02
C LEU A 431 -13.41 -1.92 -5.45
N ARG A 432 -14.28 -1.17 -4.76
CA ARG A 432 -14.47 0.28 -5.00
C ARG A 432 -13.23 1.11 -4.72
N ALA A 433 -12.33 0.59 -3.88
CA ALA A 433 -11.04 1.23 -3.61
C ALA A 433 -10.26 1.55 -4.89
N PHE A 434 -10.47 0.79 -5.97
CA PHE A 434 -9.76 0.93 -7.24
C PHE A 434 -10.54 1.78 -8.27
N ASP A 435 -11.59 2.49 -7.85
CA ASP A 435 -12.33 3.46 -8.67
C ASP A 435 -11.79 4.87 -8.37
N HIS A 436 -10.81 5.33 -9.15
CA HIS A 436 -10.24 6.69 -9.02
C HIS A 436 -10.41 7.50 -10.31
#